data_AF-A0A4Q4CHA8-F1
#
_entry.id   AF-A0A4Q4CHA8-F1
#
_cell.length_a   1.000
_cell.length_b   1.000
_cell.length_c   1.000
_cell.angle_alpha   90.00
_cell.angle_beta   90.00
_cell.angle_gamma   90.00
#
_symmetry.space_group_name_H-M   'P 1'
#
loop_
_entity.id
_entity.type
_entity.pdbx_description
1 polymer ?
#
loop_
_entity_poly.entity_id
_entity_poly.type
_entity_poly.pdbx_seq_one_letter_code
_entity_poly.pdbx_strand_id
1 'polypeptide(L)'
;MRPFALGLAALLVAPPAQADWQYTRWGMTPEQVVAASRGKVALLPEARRPRVPPLVTAASGEFTDGTLVLRTVFSFAIAGNGLECVTYGVRNRDDDEAFKALLIRRYGPPHTTGGLAFLGMTQLGWVVGKDEISASFSTDEAGYAMRKG
;
A
#
# COMPACT_ATOMS: atom_id res chain seq x y z
N MET A 1 28.82 -49.67 19.61
CA MET A 1 28.13 -49.14 18.42
C MET A 1 27.59 -47.77 18.78
N ARG A 2 28.09 -46.70 18.15
CA ARG A 2 27.68 -45.30 18.41
C ARG A 2 26.52 -44.94 17.46
N PRO A 3 25.35 -44.49 17.94
CA PRO A 3 24.32 -43.99 17.04
C PRO A 3 24.72 -42.60 16.53
N PHE A 4 24.72 -42.46 15.20
CA PHE A 4 24.80 -41.19 14.49
C PHE A 4 23.53 -40.39 14.79
N ALA A 5 23.65 -39.25 15.47
CA ALA A 5 22.56 -38.28 15.57
C ALA A 5 22.60 -37.39 14.32
N LEU A 6 21.67 -37.61 13.39
CA LEU A 6 21.36 -36.63 12.34
C LEU A 6 20.66 -35.44 13.01
N GLY A 7 21.39 -34.33 13.17
CA GLY A 7 20.82 -33.05 13.56
C GLY A 7 19.97 -32.50 12.43
N LEU A 8 18.65 -32.56 12.58
CA LEU A 8 17.69 -31.92 11.70
C LEU A 8 17.86 -30.40 11.81
N ALA A 9 18.51 -29.78 10.83
CA ALA A 9 18.57 -28.32 10.73
C ALA A 9 17.17 -27.79 10.40
N ALA A 10 16.44 -27.37 11.42
CA ALA A 10 15.18 -26.66 11.25
C ALA A 10 15.46 -25.32 10.56
N LEU A 11 15.22 -25.25 9.24
CA LEU A 11 15.10 -24.00 8.51
C LEU A 11 13.92 -23.24 9.12
N LEU A 12 14.24 -22.30 10.00
CA LEU A 12 13.30 -21.28 10.47
C LEU A 12 12.87 -20.47 9.26
N VAL A 13 11.78 -20.89 8.60
CA VAL A 13 11.06 -20.03 7.66
C VAL A 13 10.47 -18.93 8.52
N ALA A 14 11.18 -17.81 8.63
CA ALA A 14 10.63 -16.60 9.20
C ALA A 14 9.33 -16.31 8.42
N PRO A 15 8.17 -16.16 9.09
CA PRO A 15 6.95 -15.76 8.42
C PRO A 15 7.25 -14.46 7.66
N PRO A 16 6.77 -14.31 6.40
CA PRO A 16 6.96 -13.08 5.66
C PRO A 16 6.50 -11.93 6.55
N ALA A 17 7.36 -10.95 6.75
CA ALA A 17 7.02 -9.76 7.51
C ALA A 17 5.70 -9.23 6.96
N GLN A 18 4.67 -9.20 7.82
CA GLN A 18 3.34 -8.72 7.50
C GLN A 18 3.40 -7.21 7.27
N ALA A 19 3.84 -6.81 6.08
CA ALA A 19 3.93 -5.43 5.65
C ALA A 19 4.08 -5.40 4.11
N ASP A 20 3.13 -6.07 3.44
CA ASP A 20 3.12 -6.33 1.99
C ASP A 20 1.77 -5.89 1.42
N TRP A 21 1.72 -4.80 0.65
CA TRP A 21 0.52 -4.49 -0.13
C TRP A 21 0.50 -5.38 -1.37
N GLN A 22 -0.43 -6.34 -1.42
CA GLN A 22 -0.63 -7.28 -2.52
C GLN A 22 0.63 -8.07 -2.89
N TYR A 23 1.31 -7.68 -3.96
CA TYR A 23 2.52 -8.31 -4.49
C TYR A 23 3.79 -7.51 -4.17
N THR A 24 3.67 -6.38 -3.48
CA THR A 24 4.78 -5.49 -3.12
C THR A 24 5.27 -5.74 -1.71
N ARG A 25 6.54 -5.39 -1.49
CA ARG A 25 7.18 -5.37 -0.16
C ARG A 25 7.84 -4.02 0.04
N TRP A 26 7.88 -3.55 1.28
CA TRP A 26 8.64 -2.33 1.60
C TRP A 26 10.11 -2.47 1.20
N GLY A 27 10.69 -1.37 0.71
CA GLY A 27 12.05 -1.33 0.22
C GLY A 27 12.25 -1.85 -1.22
N MET A 28 11.20 -2.34 -1.89
CA MET A 28 11.30 -2.67 -3.32
C MET A 28 11.68 -1.46 -4.16
N THR A 29 12.52 -1.64 -5.18
CA THR A 29 12.75 -0.62 -6.21
C THR A 29 11.55 -0.49 -7.15
N PRO A 30 11.43 0.59 -7.93
CA PRO A 30 10.38 0.73 -8.94
C PRO A 30 10.31 -0.45 -9.92
N GLU A 31 11.47 -0.96 -10.35
CA GLU A 31 11.59 -2.09 -11.27
C GLU A 31 11.14 -3.39 -10.61
N GLN A 32 11.47 -3.59 -9.34
CA GLN A 32 11.01 -4.75 -8.57
C GLN A 32 9.49 -4.74 -8.40
N VAL A 33 8.88 -3.57 -8.13
CA VAL A 33 7.41 -3.43 -8.06
C VAL A 33 6.77 -3.82 -9.40
N VAL A 34 7.31 -3.30 -10.52
CA VAL A 34 6.80 -3.63 -11.86
C VAL A 34 6.91 -5.12 -12.16
N ALA A 35 8.07 -5.73 -11.89
CA ALA A 35 8.28 -7.16 -12.08
C ALA A 35 7.32 -8.01 -11.24
N ALA A 36 7.15 -7.66 -9.96
CA ALA A 36 6.24 -8.36 -9.05
C ALA A 36 4.77 -8.24 -9.47
N SER A 37 4.39 -7.13 -10.12
CA SER A 37 3.03 -6.87 -10.57
C SER A 37 2.53 -7.75 -11.72
N ARG A 38 3.44 -8.46 -12.41
CA ARG A 38 3.15 -9.26 -13.61
C ARG A 38 2.37 -8.47 -14.68
N GLY A 39 2.78 -7.22 -14.91
CA GLY A 39 2.23 -6.35 -15.97
C GLY A 39 1.07 -5.45 -15.54
N LYS A 40 0.67 -5.46 -14.27
CA LYS A 40 -0.40 -4.57 -13.75
C LYS A 40 0.08 -3.17 -13.41
N VAL A 41 1.39 -2.99 -13.27
CA VAL A 41 2.03 -1.72 -12.93
C VAL A 41 3.07 -1.39 -13.98
N ALA A 42 3.17 -0.11 -14.32
CA ALA A 42 4.18 0.43 -15.20
C ALA A 42 4.99 1.52 -14.49
N LEU A 43 6.24 1.69 -14.93
CA LEU A 43 7.05 2.83 -14.53
C LEU A 43 6.48 4.12 -15.14
N LEU A 44 6.49 5.17 -14.34
CA LEU A 44 6.28 6.52 -14.86
C LEU A 44 7.57 7.00 -15.56
N PRO A 45 7.45 7.68 -16.72
CA PRO A 45 8.58 8.36 -17.34
C PRO A 45 9.24 9.31 -16.35
N GLU A 46 10.57 9.34 -16.30
CA GLU A 46 11.30 10.09 -15.27
C GLU A 46 10.89 11.57 -15.19
N ALA A 47 10.73 12.22 -16.34
CA ALA A 47 10.28 13.61 -16.45
C ALA A 47 8.85 13.86 -15.93
N ARG A 48 8.06 12.80 -15.70
CA ARG A 48 6.68 12.85 -15.24
C ARG A 48 6.49 12.24 -13.86
N ARG A 49 7.56 12.03 -13.09
CA ARG A 49 7.48 11.49 -11.72
C ARG A 49 7.17 12.62 -10.73
N PRO A 50 5.97 12.66 -10.11
CA PRO A 50 5.69 13.60 -9.03
C PRO A 50 6.70 13.43 -7.91
N ARG A 51 7.26 14.55 -7.43
CA ARG A 51 8.13 14.59 -6.26
C ARG A 51 7.41 15.33 -5.16
N VAL A 52 7.14 14.61 -4.08
CA VAL A 52 6.59 15.16 -2.84
C VAL A 52 7.54 14.71 -1.74
N PRO A 53 8.58 15.51 -1.43
CA PRO A 53 9.61 15.12 -0.47
C PRO A 53 9.01 14.61 0.85
N PRO A 54 9.55 13.50 1.41
CA PRO A 54 10.77 12.78 1.01
C PRO A 54 10.58 11.72 -0.10
N LEU A 55 9.42 11.69 -0.76
CA LEU A 55 9.02 10.63 -1.69
C LEU A 55 8.98 11.08 -3.15
N VAL A 56 9.18 10.11 -4.05
CA VAL A 56 8.95 10.25 -5.49
C VAL A 56 8.03 9.13 -5.96
N THR A 57 6.97 9.48 -6.68
CA THR A 57 6.10 8.49 -7.32
C THR A 57 6.72 8.05 -8.64
N ALA A 58 7.10 6.78 -8.73
CA ALA A 58 7.84 6.26 -9.89
C ALA A 58 7.13 5.12 -10.63
N ALA A 59 6.06 4.57 -10.07
CA ALA A 59 5.26 3.53 -10.72
C ALA A 59 3.77 3.72 -10.43
N SER A 60 2.93 3.29 -11.36
CA SER A 60 1.48 3.34 -11.22
C SER A 60 0.81 2.20 -11.97
N GLY A 61 -0.38 1.82 -11.52
CA GLY A 61 -1.16 0.78 -12.15
C GLY A 61 -2.61 0.80 -11.71
N GLU A 62 -3.32 -0.27 -12.05
CA GLU A 62 -4.69 -0.51 -11.63
C GLU A 62 -4.79 -1.82 -10.87
N PHE A 63 -5.66 -1.82 -9.87
CA PHE A 63 -6.00 -3.00 -9.11
C PHE A 63 -7.51 -3.13 -9.02
N THR A 64 -8.03 -4.32 -9.27
CA THR A 64 -9.46 -4.59 -9.21
C THR A 64 -9.76 -5.43 -7.96
N ASP A 65 -10.69 -4.95 -7.14
CA ASP A 65 -11.19 -5.66 -5.95
C ASP A 65 -12.72 -5.79 -6.05
N GLY A 66 -13.17 -6.96 -6.50
CA GLY A 66 -14.58 -7.15 -6.87
C GLY A 66 -14.96 -6.23 -8.02
N THR A 67 -15.89 -5.32 -7.78
CA THR A 67 -16.36 -4.32 -8.77
C THR A 67 -15.56 -3.02 -8.76
N LEU A 68 -14.72 -2.80 -7.74
CA LEU A 68 -13.96 -1.56 -7.59
C LEU A 68 -12.69 -1.60 -8.44
N VAL A 69 -12.52 -0.58 -9.28
CA VAL A 69 -11.28 -0.33 -10.02
C VAL A 69 -10.51 0.77 -9.31
N LEU A 70 -9.39 0.37 -8.70
CA LEU A 70 -8.54 1.23 -7.89
C LEU A 70 -7.32 1.66 -8.69
N ARG A 71 -7.13 2.97 -8.85
CA ARG A 71 -5.86 3.52 -9.34
C ARG A 71 -4.85 3.39 -8.22
N THR A 72 -3.71 2.78 -8.50
CA THR A 72 -2.63 2.60 -7.52
C THR A 72 -1.39 3.35 -7.99
N VAL A 73 -0.72 4.04 -7.06
CA VAL A 73 0.58 4.66 -7.27
C VAL A 73 1.55 4.26 -6.18
N PHE A 74 2.81 4.12 -6.56
CA PHE A 74 3.89 3.63 -5.70
C PHE A 74 4.91 4.73 -5.54
N SER A 75 5.17 5.09 -4.28
CA SER A 75 6.03 6.19 -3.88
C SER A 75 7.24 5.65 -3.12
N PHE A 76 8.41 6.07 -3.59
CA PHE A 76 9.71 5.55 -3.19
C PHE A 76 10.51 6.65 -2.48
N ALA A 77 11.33 6.25 -1.53
CA ALA A 77 12.25 7.14 -0.85
C ALA A 77 13.19 7.82 -1.86
N ILE A 78 13.25 9.15 -1.87
CA ILE A 78 14.24 9.88 -2.66
C ILE A 78 15.66 9.53 -2.19
N ALA A 79 15.83 9.19 -0.91
CA ALA A 79 17.10 8.74 -0.32
C ALA A 79 17.56 7.36 -0.83
N GLY A 80 16.75 6.63 -1.58
CA GLY A 80 17.13 5.35 -2.19
C GLY A 80 16.75 4.09 -1.40
N ASN A 81 16.04 4.23 -0.28
CA ASN A 81 15.61 3.09 0.56
C ASN A 81 14.45 2.26 -0.04
N GLY A 82 14.00 2.57 -1.26
CA GLY A 82 12.96 1.83 -1.99
C GLY A 82 11.53 2.25 -1.64
N LEU A 83 10.56 1.35 -1.84
CA LEU A 83 9.14 1.59 -1.66
C LEU A 83 8.83 1.91 -0.19
N GLU A 84 8.15 3.04 0.05
CA GLU A 84 7.76 3.48 1.40
C GLU A 84 6.27 3.82 1.52
N CYS A 85 5.59 4.04 0.38
CA CYS A 85 4.17 4.37 0.39
C CYS A 85 3.47 3.80 -0.86
N VAL A 86 2.32 3.20 -0.63
CA VAL A 86 1.37 2.82 -1.68
C VAL A 86 0.11 3.63 -1.49
N THR A 87 -0.25 4.41 -2.49
CA THR A 87 -1.51 5.16 -2.52
C THR A 87 -2.44 4.49 -3.51
N TYR A 88 -3.69 4.28 -3.14
CA TYR A 88 -4.72 3.88 -4.10
C TYR A 88 -6.04 4.57 -3.82
N GLY A 89 -6.84 4.77 -4.85
CA GLY A 89 -8.13 5.45 -4.74
C GLY A 89 -9.06 4.98 -5.83
N VAL A 90 -10.36 5.23 -5.62
CA VAL A 90 -11.38 4.99 -6.64
C VAL A 90 -11.27 6.03 -7.75
N ARG A 91 -11.76 5.67 -8.94
CA ARG A 91 -11.83 6.61 -10.06
C ARG A 91 -13.04 7.53 -9.98
N ASN A 92 -14.12 7.05 -9.39
CA ASN A 92 -15.38 7.77 -9.28
C ASN A 92 -15.78 7.86 -7.80
N ARG A 93 -16.27 9.03 -7.41
CA ARG A 93 -16.80 9.32 -6.08
C ARG A 93 -17.99 8.44 -5.71
N ASP A 94 -18.77 7.98 -6.69
CA ASP A 94 -19.89 7.07 -6.45
C ASP A 94 -19.44 5.76 -5.77
N ASP A 95 -18.14 5.44 -5.86
CA ASP A 95 -17.54 4.27 -5.24
C ASP A 95 -16.99 4.53 -3.82
N ASP A 96 -17.07 5.74 -3.27
CA ASP A 96 -16.45 6.11 -1.99
C ASP A 96 -16.94 5.25 -0.82
N GLU A 97 -18.26 5.05 -0.70
CA GLU A 97 -18.83 4.24 0.38
C GLU A 97 -18.47 2.76 0.22
N ALA A 98 -18.45 2.25 -1.01
CA ALA A 98 -18.00 0.89 -1.30
C ALA A 98 -16.51 0.73 -0.98
N PHE A 99 -15.70 1.75 -1.26
CA PHE A 99 -14.28 1.78 -0.96
C PHE A 99 -14.02 1.82 0.54
N LYS A 100 -14.72 2.68 1.28
CA LYS A 100 -14.69 2.71 2.74
C LYS A 100 -15.09 1.37 3.35
N ALA A 101 -16.16 0.76 2.86
CA ALA A 101 -16.58 -0.57 3.29
C ALA A 101 -15.52 -1.65 3.00
N LEU A 102 -14.85 -1.58 1.85
CA LEU A 102 -13.73 -2.47 1.51
C LEU A 102 -12.59 -2.33 2.54
N LEU A 103 -12.19 -1.10 2.88
CA LEU A 103 -11.13 -0.84 3.85
C LEU A 103 -11.49 -1.35 5.24
N ILE A 104 -12.72 -1.10 5.70
CA ILE A 104 -13.21 -1.60 6.99
C ILE A 104 -13.27 -3.12 7.00
N ARG A 105 -13.73 -3.75 5.92
CA ARG A 105 -13.74 -5.22 5.79
C ARG A 105 -12.34 -5.82 5.85
N ARG A 106 -11.34 -5.13 5.28
CA ARG A 106 -9.96 -5.62 5.20
C ARG A 106 -9.17 -5.40 6.48
N TYR A 107 -9.29 -4.23 7.10
CA TYR A 107 -8.44 -3.82 8.23
C TYR A 107 -9.20 -3.69 9.56
N GLY A 108 -10.51 -3.94 9.57
CA GLY A 108 -11.37 -3.71 10.73
C GLY A 108 -11.80 -2.25 10.86
N PRO A 109 -12.46 -1.89 11.97
CA PRO A 109 -12.82 -0.50 12.24
C PRO A 109 -11.57 0.39 12.36
N PRO A 110 -11.62 1.66 11.92
CA PRO A 110 -10.48 2.56 12.04
C PRO A 110 -10.16 2.86 13.51
N HIS A 111 -8.86 2.94 13.81
CA HIS A 111 -8.37 3.37 15.12
C HIS A 111 -8.58 4.87 15.33
N THR A 112 -8.43 5.67 14.27
CA THR A 112 -8.68 7.11 14.31
C THR A 112 -9.69 7.52 13.26
N THR A 113 -10.58 8.45 13.63
CA THR A 113 -11.49 9.13 12.71
C THR A 113 -11.34 10.63 12.96
N GLY A 114 -11.15 11.40 11.90
CA GLY A 114 -10.94 12.85 11.97
C GLY A 114 -11.32 13.51 10.65
N GLY A 115 -10.80 14.72 10.44
CA GLY A 115 -11.11 15.55 9.27
C GLY A 115 -12.05 16.71 9.60
N LEU A 116 -12.31 17.53 8.59
CA LEU A 116 -13.18 18.70 8.69
C LEU A 116 -14.52 18.35 8.04
N ALA A 117 -15.39 17.69 8.80
CA ALA A 117 -16.68 17.21 8.30
C ALA A 117 -17.55 18.33 7.68
N PHE A 118 -17.44 19.56 8.21
CA PHE A 118 -18.14 20.73 7.67
C PHE A 118 -17.63 21.17 6.28
N LEU A 119 -16.43 20.73 5.88
CA LEU A 119 -15.88 20.88 4.53
C LEU A 119 -16.04 19.59 3.70
N GLY A 120 -16.80 18.61 4.20
CA GLY A 120 -16.96 17.31 3.55
C GLY A 120 -15.69 16.45 3.56
N MET A 121 -14.73 16.73 4.46
CA MET A 121 -13.51 15.94 4.60
C MET A 121 -13.60 14.96 5.77
N THR A 122 -13.40 13.69 5.48
CA THR A 122 -13.29 12.61 6.48
C THR A 122 -11.95 11.91 6.32
N GLN A 123 -11.23 11.74 7.42
CA GLN A 123 -10.01 10.96 7.45
C GLN A 123 -10.16 9.78 8.41
N LEU A 124 -9.79 8.60 7.96
CA LEU A 124 -9.77 7.36 8.71
C LEU A 124 -8.33 6.88 8.85
N GLY A 125 -7.95 6.32 9.99
CA GLY A 125 -6.62 5.79 10.23
C GLY A 125 -6.64 4.41 10.87
N TRP A 126 -5.72 3.54 10.46
CA TRP A 126 -5.49 2.22 11.03
C TRP A 126 -4.00 2.04 11.31
N VAL A 127 -3.70 1.17 12.27
CA VAL A 127 -2.35 0.64 12.52
C VAL A 127 -2.45 -0.86 12.37
N VAL A 128 -1.73 -1.42 11.40
CA VAL A 128 -1.73 -2.86 11.11
C VAL A 128 -0.30 -3.36 11.22
N GLY A 129 0.00 -4.04 12.32
CA GLY A 129 1.39 -4.41 12.64
C GLY A 129 2.24 -3.17 12.87
N LYS A 130 3.19 -2.91 11.96
CA LYS A 130 4.03 -1.69 11.97
C LYS A 130 3.60 -0.66 10.94
N ASP A 131 2.62 -0.98 10.09
CA ASP A 131 2.23 -0.09 9.01
C ASP A 131 1.18 0.91 9.49
N GLU A 132 1.33 2.14 9.03
CA GLU A 132 0.35 3.19 9.19
C GLU A 132 -0.50 3.27 7.92
N ILE A 133 -1.81 3.26 8.12
CA ILE A 133 -2.77 3.31 7.04
C ILE A 133 -3.65 4.53 7.26
N SER A 134 -3.82 5.35 6.23
CA SER A 134 -4.76 6.45 6.24
C SER A 134 -5.64 6.45 4.99
N ALA A 135 -6.90 6.83 5.16
CA ALA A 135 -7.84 7.06 4.07
C ALA A 135 -8.45 8.44 4.23
N SER A 136 -8.39 9.24 3.18
CA SER A 136 -8.99 10.56 3.12
C SER A 136 -10.10 10.56 2.09
N PHE A 137 -11.29 10.98 2.51
CA PHE A 137 -12.47 11.14 1.68
C PHE A 137 -12.81 12.62 1.68
N SER A 138 -12.90 13.24 0.50
CA SER A 138 -13.24 14.65 0.34
C SER A 138 -14.37 14.81 -0.69
N THR A 139 -14.87 16.03 -0.85
CA THR A 139 -15.86 16.32 -1.89
C THR A 139 -15.33 16.13 -3.31
N ASP A 140 -14.00 16.22 -3.47
CA ASP A 140 -13.34 16.30 -4.78
C ASP A 140 -12.71 14.96 -5.18
N GLU A 141 -12.08 14.24 -4.24
CA GLU A 141 -11.47 12.92 -4.47
C GLU A 141 -11.37 12.11 -3.17
N ALA A 142 -11.53 10.79 -3.27
CA ALA A 142 -11.18 9.86 -2.20
C ALA A 142 -9.84 9.17 -2.51
N GLY A 143 -8.92 9.23 -1.56
CA GLY A 143 -7.59 8.65 -1.66
C GLY A 143 -7.19 7.93 -0.38
N TYR A 144 -6.61 6.74 -0.54
CA TYR A 144 -6.03 5.96 0.55
C TYR A 144 -4.52 5.90 0.39
N ALA A 145 -3.79 5.98 1.50
CA ALA A 145 -2.35 5.77 1.55
C ALA A 145 -2.00 4.76 2.65
N MET A 146 -1.19 3.77 2.29
CA MET A 146 -0.51 2.89 3.23
C MET A 146 0.97 3.27 3.24
N ARG A 147 1.51 3.48 4.44
CA ARG A 147 2.89 3.89 4.66
C ARG A 147 3.58 2.90 5.57
N LYS A 148 4.86 2.67 5.29
CA LYS A 148 5.77 2.01 6.21
C LYS A 148 5.91 2.86 7.49
N GLY A 149 5.68 2.25 8.65
CA GLY A 149 5.96 2.87 9.97
C GLY A 149 7.33 2.51 10.54
#